data_AF-A0A2M8Z2U9-F1
#
_entry.id   AF-A0A2M8Z2U9-F1
#
_cell.length_a   1.000
_cell.length_b   1.000
_cell.length_c   1.000
_cell.angle_alpha   90.00
_cell.angle_beta   90.00
_cell.angle_gamma   90.00
#
_symmetry.space_group_name_H-M   'P 1'
#
loop_
_entity.id
_entity.type
_entity.pdbx_description
1 polymer ?
#
loop_
_entity_poly.entity_id
_entity_poly.type
_entity_poly.pdbx_seq_one_letter_code
_entity_poly.pdbx_strand_id
1 'polypeptide(L)'
;MNKKNQPKPSEVIKNFLDYLVNSQKEYQAACTEMFAEDKKVQDFLHAIEFEKDSKVRSKISTKFHISRNFRRAAKDRSLQLERVAKFYSDKANKPFIDKLRSMVQDQKKEEEWLESERVYYPRGGDPDC
;
A
#
# COMPACT_ATOMS: atom_id res chain seq x y z
N MET A 1 -15.28 31.39 -12.02
CA MET A 1 -16.02 30.23 -11.48
C MET A 1 -15.04 29.34 -10.71
N ASN A 2 -15.19 29.26 -9.38
CA ASN A 2 -14.28 28.52 -8.49
C ASN A 2 -14.43 27.00 -8.67
N LYS A 3 -13.54 26.37 -9.45
CA LYS A 3 -13.35 24.90 -9.53
C LYS A 3 -12.45 24.35 -8.42
N LYS A 4 -12.37 25.00 -7.25
CA LYS A 4 -11.39 24.67 -6.20
C LYS A 4 -11.64 23.35 -5.42
N ASN A 5 -12.61 22.52 -5.83
CA ASN A 5 -13.02 21.36 -5.02
C ASN A 5 -13.03 20.02 -5.76
N GLN A 6 -12.55 19.94 -7.00
CA GLN A 6 -12.38 18.66 -7.69
C GLN A 6 -10.88 18.29 -7.71
N PRO A 7 -10.52 17.05 -7.33
CA PRO A 7 -9.14 16.61 -7.38
C PRO A 7 -8.64 16.67 -8.82
N LYS A 8 -7.38 17.09 -8.99
CA LYS A 8 -6.79 17.17 -10.33
C LYS A 8 -6.70 15.77 -10.95
N PRO A 9 -6.83 15.63 -12.28
CA PRO A 9 -6.64 14.34 -12.95
C PRO A 9 -5.34 13.63 -12.53
N SER A 10 -4.22 14.35 -12.45
CA SER A 10 -2.95 13.77 -12.00
C SER A 10 -3.00 13.25 -10.57
N GLU A 11 -3.73 13.92 -9.68
CA GLU A 11 -3.87 13.57 -8.27
C GLU A 11 -4.68 12.30 -8.10
N VAL A 12 -5.80 12.16 -8.82
CA VAL A 12 -6.64 10.95 -8.80
C VAL A 12 -5.83 9.71 -9.19
N ILE A 13 -5.11 9.79 -10.31
CA ILE A 13 -4.34 8.66 -10.84
C ILE A 13 -3.13 8.37 -9.95
N LYS A 14 -2.46 9.42 -9.42
CA LYS A 14 -1.39 9.25 -8.44
C LYS A 14 -1.89 8.51 -7.19
N ASN A 15 -3.03 8.90 -6.64
CA ASN A 15 -3.60 8.27 -5.45
C ASN A 15 -3.90 6.79 -5.69
N PHE A 16 -4.38 6.43 -6.89
CA PHE A 16 -4.55 5.03 -7.28
C PHE A 16 -3.21 4.27 -7.34
N LEU A 17 -2.18 4.85 -7.96
CA LEU A 17 -0.84 4.23 -8.02
C LEU A 17 -0.21 4.08 -6.63
N ASP A 18 -0.38 5.06 -5.76
CA ASP A 18 0.09 5.03 -4.38
C ASP A 18 -0.67 3.96 -3.57
N TYR A 19 -1.97 3.79 -3.82
CA TYR A 19 -2.76 2.69 -3.24
C TYR A 19 -2.22 1.31 -3.63
N LEU A 20 -1.83 1.10 -4.89
CA LEU A 20 -1.24 -0.18 -5.33
C LEU A 20 0.07 -0.48 -4.57
N VAL A 21 0.94 0.54 -4.43
CA VAL A 21 2.21 0.43 -3.68
C VAL A 21 1.93 0.08 -2.22
N ASN A 22 1.01 0.81 -1.58
CA ASN A 22 0.70 0.63 -0.17
C ASN A 22 0.04 -0.74 0.09
N SER A 23 -0.82 -1.19 -0.82
CA SER A 23 -1.43 -2.53 -0.76
C SER A 23 -0.38 -3.64 -0.80
N GLN A 24 0.65 -3.49 -1.64
CA GLN A 24 1.75 -4.44 -1.72
C GLN A 24 2.61 -4.45 -0.44
N LYS A 25 2.92 -3.27 0.13
CA LYS A 25 3.66 -3.17 1.39
C LYS A 25 2.90 -3.79 2.57
N GLU A 26 1.63 -3.45 2.71
CA GLU A 26 0.77 -3.97 3.78
C GLU A 26 0.57 -5.49 3.64
N TYR A 27 0.41 -5.98 2.41
CA TYR A 27 0.38 -7.43 2.14
C TYR A 27 1.66 -8.12 2.61
N GLN A 28 2.84 -7.55 2.35
CA GLN A 28 4.12 -8.11 2.80
C GLN A 28 4.26 -8.07 4.34
N ALA A 29 3.81 -6.98 4.97
CA ALA A 29 3.79 -6.85 6.43
C ALA A 29 2.88 -7.93 7.06
N ALA A 30 1.65 -8.06 6.57
CA ALA A 30 0.69 -9.06 7.03
C ALA A 30 1.21 -10.50 6.85
N CYS A 31 1.87 -10.80 5.72
CA CYS A 31 2.55 -12.07 5.53
C CYS A 31 3.63 -12.29 6.59
N THR A 32 4.47 -11.30 6.83
CA THR A 32 5.59 -11.37 7.80
C THR A 32 5.09 -11.61 9.22
N GLU A 33 4.06 -10.89 9.66
CA GLU A 33 3.42 -11.10 10.96
C GLU A 33 2.82 -12.49 11.09
N MET A 34 2.13 -12.98 10.05
CA MET A 34 1.57 -14.33 10.03
C MET A 34 2.68 -15.38 10.20
N PHE A 35 3.79 -15.23 9.48
CA PHE A 35 4.95 -16.13 9.63
C PHE A 35 5.59 -16.03 11.02
N ALA A 36 5.65 -14.84 11.61
CA ALA A 36 6.18 -14.66 12.95
C ALA A 36 5.31 -15.38 14.01
N GLU A 37 3.98 -15.27 13.91
CA GLU A 37 3.07 -15.98 14.81
C GLU A 37 3.04 -17.50 14.56
N ASP A 38 3.24 -17.96 13.33
CA ASP A 38 3.33 -19.39 13.01
C ASP A 38 4.63 -20.01 13.59
N LYS A 39 5.74 -19.27 13.68
CA LYS A 39 6.97 -19.74 14.35
C LYS A 39 6.79 -19.96 15.85
N LYS A 40 6.06 -19.06 16.52
CA LYS A 40 5.81 -19.14 17.98
C LYS A 40 5.03 -20.40 18.40
N VAL A 41 4.35 -21.07 17.46
CA VAL A 41 3.55 -22.27 17.76
C VAL A 41 4.41 -23.34 18.42
N GLN A 42 5.61 -23.61 17.91
CA GLN A 42 6.51 -24.62 18.49
C GLN A 42 6.96 -24.21 19.89
N ASP A 43 7.28 -22.94 20.12
CA ASP A 43 7.65 -22.43 21.44
C ASP A 43 6.54 -22.64 22.47
N PHE A 44 5.28 -22.39 22.09
CA PHE A 44 4.14 -22.64 22.96
C PHE A 44 3.92 -24.12 23.25
N LEU A 45 4.06 -24.98 22.24
CA LEU A 45 3.93 -26.43 22.41
C LEU A 45 4.98 -26.96 23.39
N HIS A 46 6.24 -26.60 23.21
CA HIS A 46 7.33 -26.99 24.12
C HIS A 46 7.15 -26.40 25.52
N ALA A 47 6.71 -25.14 25.63
CA ALA A 47 6.44 -24.52 26.93
C ALA A 47 5.33 -25.25 27.70
N ILE A 48 4.30 -25.77 27.01
CA ILE A 48 3.25 -26.59 27.63
C ILE A 48 3.78 -27.98 28.00
N GLU A 49 4.58 -28.60 27.13
CA GLU A 49 5.16 -29.94 27.31
C GLU A 49 6.07 -30.01 28.56
N PHE A 50 6.94 -29.01 28.74
CA PHE A 50 7.92 -29.01 29.82
C PHE A 50 7.39 -28.47 31.16
N GLU A 51 6.23 -27.81 31.17
CA GLU A 51 5.68 -27.20 32.39
C GLU A 51 4.87 -28.21 33.21
N LYS A 52 5.24 -28.35 34.49
CA LYS A 52 4.64 -29.31 35.42
C LYS A 52 3.43 -28.73 36.14
N ASP A 53 3.41 -27.42 36.42
CA ASP A 53 2.29 -26.75 37.09
C ASP A 53 1.13 -26.47 36.11
N SER A 54 -0.05 -27.00 36.43
CA SER A 54 -1.27 -26.80 35.65
C SER A 54 -1.69 -25.34 35.55
N LYS A 55 -1.48 -24.53 36.61
CA LYS A 55 -1.82 -23.10 36.61
C LYS A 55 -0.93 -22.32 35.64
N VAL A 56 0.34 -22.70 35.52
CA VAL A 56 1.27 -22.08 34.58
C VAL A 56 0.95 -22.49 33.15
N ARG A 57 0.65 -23.78 32.91
CA ARG A 57 0.15 -24.25 31.59
C ARG A 57 -1.09 -23.50 31.12
N SER A 58 -2.04 -23.21 32.01
CA SER A 58 -3.22 -22.39 31.67
C SER A 58 -2.84 -20.99 31.20
N LYS A 59 -1.87 -20.33 31.84
CA LYS A 59 -1.37 -19.01 31.40
C LYS A 59 -0.70 -19.07 30.01
N ILE A 60 0.09 -20.12 29.76
CA ILE A 60 0.72 -20.35 28.45
C ILE A 60 -0.36 -20.56 27.38
N SER A 61 -1.38 -21.36 27.68
CA SER A 61 -2.52 -21.61 26.78
C SER A 61 -3.27 -20.32 26.42
N THR A 62 -3.45 -19.40 27.37
CA THR A 62 -4.05 -18.08 27.10
C THR A 62 -3.18 -17.27 26.14
N LYS A 63 -1.86 -17.24 26.34
CA LYS A 63 -0.94 -16.55 25.42
C LYS A 63 -0.96 -17.18 24.02
N PHE A 64 -1.02 -18.50 23.95
CA PHE A 64 -1.13 -19.23 22.69
C PHE A 64 -2.44 -18.88 21.96
N HIS A 65 -3.57 -18.84 22.66
CA HIS A 65 -4.86 -18.42 22.09
C HIS A 65 -4.77 -17.01 21.49
N ILE A 66 -4.20 -16.05 22.23
CA ILE A 66 -4.00 -14.67 21.76
C ILE A 66 -3.10 -14.65 20.51
N SER A 67 -1.99 -15.38 20.51
CA SER A 67 -1.12 -15.54 19.33
C SER A 67 -1.89 -16.06 18.11
N ARG A 68 -2.76 -17.06 18.28
CA ARG A 68 -3.59 -17.57 17.18
C ARG A 68 -4.61 -16.56 16.67
N ASN A 69 -5.13 -15.69 17.54
CA ASN A 69 -6.00 -14.58 17.13
C ASN A 69 -5.23 -13.57 16.28
N PHE A 70 -4.03 -13.16 16.72
CA PHE A 70 -3.18 -12.26 15.94
C PHE A 70 -2.81 -12.84 14.58
N ARG A 71 -2.46 -14.13 14.53
CA ARG A 71 -2.19 -14.82 13.27
C ARG A 71 -3.39 -14.79 12.33
N ARG A 72 -4.59 -15.07 12.83
CA ARG A 72 -5.82 -15.02 12.02
C ARG A 72 -6.08 -13.62 11.47
N ALA A 73 -5.96 -12.59 12.30
CA ALA A 73 -6.08 -11.20 11.85
C ALA A 73 -5.05 -10.85 10.77
N ALA A 74 -3.78 -11.28 10.92
CA ALA A 74 -2.76 -11.10 9.90
C ALA A 74 -3.09 -11.86 8.60
N LYS A 75 -3.63 -13.08 8.68
CA LYS A 75 -4.06 -13.85 7.52
C LYS A 75 -5.21 -13.17 6.79
N ASP A 76 -6.21 -12.68 7.52
CA ASP A 76 -7.37 -11.99 6.94
C ASP A 76 -6.93 -10.72 6.21
N ARG A 77 -6.05 -9.92 6.82
CA ARG A 77 -5.42 -8.77 6.16
C ARG A 77 -4.66 -9.17 4.89
N SER A 78 -3.89 -10.25 4.94
CA SER A 78 -3.16 -10.75 3.77
C SER A 78 -4.11 -11.11 2.62
N LEU A 79 -5.24 -11.76 2.92
CA LEU A 79 -6.22 -12.20 1.93
C LEU A 79 -6.97 -11.03 1.28
N GLN A 80 -7.26 -9.98 2.05
CA GLN A 80 -7.89 -8.76 1.52
C GLN A 80 -7.01 -8.07 0.47
N LEU A 81 -5.69 -8.16 0.60
CA LEU A 81 -4.74 -7.42 -0.24
C LEU A 81 -4.06 -8.28 -1.31
N GLU A 82 -4.13 -9.61 -1.20
CA GLU A 82 -3.34 -10.54 -2.00
C GLU A 82 -3.49 -10.33 -3.50
N ARG A 83 -4.73 -10.15 -3.99
CA ARG A 83 -4.99 -9.99 -5.43
C ARG A 83 -4.37 -8.70 -5.98
N VAL A 84 -4.53 -7.59 -5.25
CA VAL A 84 -3.97 -6.28 -5.62
C VAL A 84 -2.44 -6.32 -5.58
N ALA A 85 -1.87 -6.88 -4.50
CA ALA A 85 -0.43 -6.97 -4.31
C ALA A 85 0.24 -7.86 -5.39
N LYS A 86 -0.38 -8.99 -5.75
CA LYS A 86 0.09 -9.87 -6.83
C LYS A 86 0.00 -9.20 -8.18
N PHE A 87 -1.11 -8.51 -8.48
CA PHE A 87 -1.24 -7.74 -9.71
C PHE A 87 -0.14 -6.68 -9.85
N TYR A 88 0.10 -5.92 -8.78
CA TYR A 88 1.13 -4.87 -8.77
C TYR A 88 2.56 -5.44 -8.89
N SER A 89 2.80 -6.62 -8.33
CA SER A 89 4.13 -7.28 -8.32
C SER A 89 4.38 -8.15 -9.55
N ASP A 90 3.38 -8.35 -10.41
CA ASP A 90 3.52 -9.11 -11.65
C ASP A 90 4.45 -8.38 -12.63
N LYS A 91 5.49 -9.08 -13.08
CA LYS A 91 6.46 -8.56 -14.04
C LYS A 91 5.80 -8.16 -15.36
N ALA A 92 4.72 -8.83 -15.76
CA ALA A 92 3.98 -8.48 -16.98
C ALA A 92 3.25 -7.13 -16.86
N ASN A 93 2.84 -6.74 -15.65
CA ASN A 93 2.11 -5.49 -15.41
C ASN A 93 3.04 -4.29 -15.18
N LYS A 94 4.31 -4.54 -14.81
CA LYS A 94 5.31 -3.51 -14.51
C LYS A 94 5.44 -2.45 -15.61
N PRO A 95 5.57 -2.79 -16.91
CA PRO A 95 5.71 -1.77 -17.96
C PRO A 95 4.49 -0.87 -18.09
N PHE A 96 3.28 -1.40 -17.89
CA PHE A 96 2.04 -0.61 -17.94
C PHE A 96 1.94 0.35 -16.75
N ILE A 97 2.26 -0.12 -15.55
CA ILE A 97 2.27 0.71 -14.33
C ILE A 97 3.30 1.83 -14.45
N ASP A 98 4.47 1.55 -15.04
CA ASP A 98 5.52 2.56 -15.23
C ASP A 98 5.12 3.61 -16.28
N LYS A 99 4.41 3.20 -17.35
CA LYS A 99 3.80 4.15 -18.30
C LYS A 99 2.77 5.05 -17.62
N LEU A 100 1.92 4.50 -16.74
CA LEU A 100 0.98 5.31 -15.95
C LEU A 100 1.70 6.33 -15.06
N ARG A 101 2.80 5.93 -14.41
CA ARG A 101 3.62 6.86 -13.60
C ARG A 101 4.18 8.01 -14.45
N SER A 102 4.71 7.70 -15.64
CA SER A 102 5.22 8.72 -16.57
C SER A 102 4.11 9.67 -17.01
N MET A 103 2.98 9.15 -17.46
CA MET A 103 1.82 9.95 -17.87
C MET A 103 1.34 10.88 -16.76
N VAL A 104 1.33 10.43 -15.50
CA VAL A 104 0.99 11.30 -14.35
C VAL A 104 1.98 12.46 -14.19
N GLN A 105 3.27 12.24 -14.43
CA GLN A 105 4.26 13.32 -14.37
C GLN A 105 4.02 14.35 -15.47
N ASP A 106 3.71 13.91 -16.68
CA ASP A 106 3.43 14.82 -17.79
C ASP A 106 2.13 15.59 -17.55
N GLN A 107 1.08 14.92 -17.08
CA GLN A 107 -0.18 15.54 -16.70
C GLN A 107 0.01 16.62 -15.61
N LYS A 108 0.88 16.39 -14.63
CA LYS A 108 1.20 17.42 -13.62
C LYS A 108 1.82 18.66 -14.22
N LYS A 109 2.76 18.51 -15.16
CA LYS A 109 3.40 19.65 -15.83
C LYS A 109 2.37 20.47 -16.60
N GLU A 110 1.46 19.81 -17.30
CA GLU A 110 0.37 20.48 -18.03
C GLU A 110 -0.58 21.20 -17.07
N GLU A 111 -0.95 20.57 -15.95
CA GLU A 111 -1.78 21.20 -14.92
C GLU A 111 -1.09 22.41 -14.26
N GLU A 112 0.21 22.31 -13.95
CA GLU A 112 1.03 23.41 -13.44
C GLU A 112 1.16 24.54 -14.47
N TRP A 113 1.35 24.21 -15.75
CA TRP A 113 1.39 25.18 -16.84
C TRP A 113 0.05 25.91 -17.01
N LEU A 114 -1.08 25.19 -16.96
CA LEU A 114 -2.41 25.78 -17.06
C LEU A 114 -2.76 26.73 -15.92
N GLU A 115 -2.18 26.49 -14.74
CA GLU A 115 -2.32 27.32 -13.53
C GLU A 115 -1.30 28.46 -13.46
N SER A 116 -0.21 28.37 -14.21
CA SER A 116 0.82 29.42 -14.29
C SER A 116 0.30 30.68 -14.98
N GLU A 117 0.93 31.82 -14.69
CA GLU A 117 0.62 33.09 -15.35
C GLU A 117 0.98 32.99 -16.84
N ARG A 118 -0.04 33.04 -17.70
CA ARG A 118 0.13 32.86 -19.14
C ARG A 118 0.73 34.12 -19.76
N VAL A 119 2.03 34.11 -19.99
CA VAL A 119 2.71 35.18 -20.74
C VAL A 119 2.70 34.84 -22.23
N TYR A 120 1.96 35.62 -23.02
CA TYR A 120 1.96 35.54 -24.47
C TYR A 120 3.09 36.40 -25.03
N TYR A 121 4.00 35.78 -25.77
CA TYR A 121 5.03 36.50 -26.54
C TYR A 121 4.58 36.59 -28.00
N PRO A 122 4.30 37.80 -28.52
CA PRO A 122 3.89 38.00 -29.91
C PRO A 122 4.93 37.45 -30.89
N ARG A 123 4.50 36.55 -31.78
CA ARG A 123 5.37 36.00 -32.83
C ARG A 123 5.42 36.84 -34.11
N GLY A 124 4.59 37.88 -34.17
CA GLY A 124 4.46 38.77 -35.33
C GLY A 124 5.56 39.83 -35.45
N GLY A 125 6.44 39.98 -34.46
CA GLY A 125 7.53 40.95 -34.48
C GLY A 125 7.10 42.42 -34.31
N ASP A 126 5.82 42.69 -34.07
CA ASP A 126 5.32 44.06 -33.86
C ASP A 126 5.19 44.37 -32.35
N PRO A 127 5.90 45.36 -31.80
CA PRO A 127 5.83 45.71 -30.38
C PRO A 127 4.53 46.41 -29.95
N ASP A 128 3.73 46.90 -30.91
CA ASP A 128 2.61 47.82 -30.67
C ASP A 128 1.21 47.26 -31.04
N CYS A 129 1.03 45.94 -31.00
CA CYS A 129 -0.28 45.30 -31.17
C CYS A 129 -0.85 44.71 -29.87
#